data_AF-A0A422N867-F1
#
_entry.id   AF-A0A422N867-F1
#
_cell.length_a   1.000
_cell.length_b   1.000
_cell.length_c   1.000
_cell.angle_alpha   90.00
_cell.angle_beta   90.00
_cell.angle_gamma   90.00
#
_symmetry.space_group_name_H-M   'P 1'
#
loop_
_entity.id
_entity.type
_entity.pdbx_description
1 polymer ?
#
loop_
_entity_poly.entity_id
_entity_poly.type
_entity_poly.pdbx_seq_one_letter_code
_entity_poly.pdbx_strand_id
1 'polypeptide(L)'
;MVHHLVINLSFNSPEIRIIGPVKEQTIDKLNDVIPNATSTARNTRTAPSRFQYVSNPNHWYMKLDGQFCDAEGISYLMVLLLDALELEGVWKLVSSTALRSPVGPYSKDYTETHVLFLNKLVDDI
;
A
#
# COMPACT_ATOMS: atom_id res chain seq x y z
N MET A 1 7.77 -21.94 -10.04
CA MET A 1 8.59 -20.95 -9.28
C MET A 1 7.78 -20.23 -8.18
N VAL A 2 8.39 -19.62 -7.15
CA VAL A 2 7.67 -18.77 -6.16
C VAL A 2 8.01 -17.30 -6.39
N HIS A 3 6.99 -16.45 -6.53
CA HIS A 3 7.15 -15.00 -6.56
C HIS A 3 6.88 -14.41 -5.18
N HIS A 4 7.62 -13.34 -4.87
CA HIS A 4 7.50 -12.60 -3.61
C HIS A 4 7.09 -11.16 -3.89
N LEU A 5 6.25 -10.62 -3.02
CA LEU A 5 5.79 -9.24 -3.04
C LEU A 5 5.97 -8.66 -1.64
N VAL A 6 6.57 -7.49 -1.55
CA VAL A 6 6.73 -6.74 -0.31
C VAL A 6 6.00 -5.42 -0.46
N ILE A 7 5.10 -5.13 0.49
CA ILE A 7 4.31 -3.91 0.49
C ILE A 7 4.62 -3.14 1.75
N ASN A 8 5.13 -1.92 1.59
CA ASN A 8 5.34 -1.00 2.69
C ASN A 8 4.25 0.07 2.66
N LEU A 9 3.60 0.25 3.80
CA LEU A 9 2.58 1.26 4.05
C LEU A 9 3.08 2.14 5.18
N SER A 10 3.15 3.46 5.00
CA SER A 10 3.51 4.39 6.07
C SER A 10 2.41 5.44 6.26
N PHE A 11 2.10 5.75 7.51
CA PHE A 11 1.05 6.67 7.92
C PHE A 11 1.60 7.63 8.99
N ASN A 12 1.32 8.92 9.01
CA ASN A 12 0.60 9.77 8.05
C ASN A 12 1.54 10.84 7.46
N SER A 13 1.31 11.34 6.23
CA SER A 13 0.29 10.96 5.25
C SER A 13 0.50 9.56 4.65
N PRO A 14 -0.56 8.89 4.16
CA PRO A 14 -0.45 7.53 3.59
C PRO A 14 0.53 7.47 2.42
N GLU A 15 1.49 6.58 2.52
CA GLU A 15 2.50 6.29 1.50
C GLU A 15 2.60 4.79 1.28
N ILE A 16 2.55 4.35 0.02
CA ILE A 16 2.47 2.95 -0.37
C ILE A 16 3.57 2.62 -1.36
N ARG A 17 4.35 1.58 -1.08
CA ARG A 17 5.38 1.03 -1.95
C ARG A 17 5.14 -0.46 -2.16
N ILE A 18 5.01 -0.89 -3.41
CA ILE A 18 4.81 -2.29 -3.79
C ILE A 18 6.05 -2.76 -4.56
N ILE A 19 6.80 -3.69 -3.98
CA ILE A 19 8.07 -4.20 -4.50
C ILE A 19 7.88 -5.67 -4.88
N GLY A 20 8.01 -5.98 -6.16
CA GLY A 20 7.81 -7.31 -6.71
C GLY A 20 7.00 -7.31 -8.00
N PRO A 21 6.80 -8.47 -8.63
CA PRO A 21 6.02 -8.57 -9.86
C PRO A 21 4.54 -8.39 -9.52
N VAL A 22 3.90 -7.39 -10.11
CA VAL A 22 2.45 -7.15 -9.98
C VAL A 22 1.91 -6.74 -11.35
N LYS A 23 0.71 -7.19 -11.71
CA LYS A 23 0.13 -6.86 -13.02
C LYS A 23 -0.35 -5.41 -13.03
N GLU A 24 -0.21 -4.74 -14.18
CA GLU A 24 -0.69 -3.36 -14.36
C GLU A 24 -2.20 -3.24 -14.08
N GLN A 25 -3.00 -4.23 -14.47
CA GLN A 25 -4.44 -4.26 -14.16
C GLN A 25 -4.73 -4.19 -12.65
N THR A 26 -3.89 -4.81 -11.81
CA THR A 26 -4.01 -4.72 -10.35
C THR A 26 -3.70 -3.31 -9.87
N ILE A 27 -2.67 -2.68 -10.45
CA ILE A 27 -2.32 -1.29 -10.17
C ILE A 27 -3.46 -0.34 -10.56
N ASP A 28 -4.11 -0.56 -11.70
CA ASP A 28 -5.29 0.21 -12.13
C ASP A 28 -6.43 0.09 -11.13
N LYS A 29 -6.76 -1.13 -10.69
CA LYS A 29 -7.78 -1.35 -9.65
C LYS A 29 -7.40 -0.61 -8.35
N LEU A 30 -6.14 -0.68 -7.93
CA LEU A 30 -5.68 0.02 -6.73
C LEU A 30 -5.77 1.54 -6.88
N ASN A 31 -5.48 2.08 -8.06
CA ASN A 31 -5.64 3.51 -8.37
C ASN A 31 -7.07 4.01 -8.23
N ASP A 32 -8.07 3.15 -8.49
CA ASP A 32 -9.48 3.50 -8.38
C ASP A 32 -9.99 3.46 -6.93
N VAL A 33 -9.48 2.52 -6.11
CA VAL A 33 -10.01 2.29 -4.76
C VAL A 33 -9.25 3.03 -3.65
N ILE A 34 -7.91 3.07 -3.69
CA ILE A 34 -7.09 3.59 -2.59
C ILE A 34 -7.35 5.07 -2.29
N PRO A 35 -7.45 5.99 -3.28
CA PRO A 35 -7.63 7.41 -2.99
C PRO A 35 -8.95 7.76 -2.29
N ASN A 36 -9.90 6.81 -2.23
CA ASN A 36 -11.19 6.97 -1.56
C ASN A 36 -11.26 6.24 -0.21
N ALA A 37 -10.16 5.62 0.22
CA ALA A 37 -10.10 4.76 1.41
C ALA A 37 -9.58 5.46 2.68
N THR A 38 -9.32 6.78 2.61
CA THR A 38 -8.76 7.54 3.73
C THR A 38 -9.85 8.10 4.64
N SER A 39 -9.50 8.40 5.90
CA SER A 39 -10.44 8.90 6.90
C SER A 39 -10.81 10.37 6.68
N THR A 40 -10.03 11.10 5.89
CA THR A 40 -10.31 12.48 5.47
C THR A 40 -10.95 12.53 4.09
N ALA A 41 -11.90 13.46 3.90
CA ALA A 41 -12.47 13.70 2.58
C ALA A 41 -11.40 14.16 1.58
N ARG A 42 -11.35 13.48 0.43
CA ARG A 42 -10.47 13.83 -0.67
C ARG A 42 -10.83 15.21 -1.24
N ASN A 43 -9.81 16.01 -1.55
CA ASN A 43 -10.00 17.24 -2.32
C ASN A 43 -10.40 16.90 -3.77
N THR A 44 -11.63 17.23 -4.15
CA THR A 44 -12.19 16.96 -5.49
C THR A 44 -11.64 17.89 -6.58
N ARG A 45 -10.94 18.97 -6.21
CA ARG A 45 -10.31 19.91 -7.16
C ARG A 45 -8.96 19.41 -7.67
N THR A 46 -8.38 18.41 -7.02
CA THR A 46 -7.09 17.82 -7.38
C THR A 46 -7.28 16.44 -7.98
N ALA A 47 -6.51 16.15 -9.04
CA ALA A 47 -6.45 14.82 -9.63
C ALA A 47 -6.12 13.75 -8.56
N PRO A 48 -6.67 12.53 -8.66
CA PRO A 48 -6.37 11.49 -7.68
C PRO A 48 -4.89 11.14 -7.75
N SER A 49 -4.28 10.90 -6.59
CA SER A 49 -2.98 10.24 -6.53
C SER A 49 -3.05 8.90 -7.24
N ARG A 50 -2.03 8.60 -8.05
CA ARG A 50 -1.90 7.35 -8.78
C ARG A 50 -0.53 6.73 -8.51
N PHE A 51 -0.46 5.42 -8.61
CA PHE A 51 0.79 4.69 -8.60
C PHE A 51 1.66 5.11 -9.78
N GLN A 52 2.94 5.33 -9.47
CA GLN A 52 3.99 5.61 -10.43
C GLN A 52 5.01 4.47 -10.34
N TYR A 53 5.46 4.00 -11.49
CA TYR A 53 6.55 3.03 -11.52
C TYR A 53 7.88 3.76 -11.35
N VAL A 54 8.64 3.37 -10.33
CA VAL A 54 9.93 3.96 -9.97
C VAL A 54 11.00 2.90 -10.18
N SER A 55 12.10 3.28 -10.83
CA SER A 55 13.27 2.42 -11.02
C SER A 55 14.30 2.62 -9.92
N ASN A 56 15.14 1.60 -9.69
CA ASN A 56 16.24 1.59 -8.70
C ASN A 56 15.82 1.78 -7.21
N PRO A 57 15.25 0.75 -6.57
CA PRO A 57 14.82 -0.54 -7.12
C PRO A 57 13.49 -0.40 -7.88
N ASN A 58 13.17 -1.38 -8.73
CA ASN A 58 11.90 -1.40 -9.45
C ASN A 58 10.72 -1.62 -8.50
N HIS A 59 9.85 -0.63 -8.38
CA HIS A 59 8.67 -0.70 -7.51
C HIS A 59 7.55 0.24 -7.96
N TRP A 60 6.34 -0.02 -7.51
CA TRP A 60 5.23 0.91 -7.63
C TRP A 60 5.14 1.78 -6.39
N TYR A 61 4.92 3.07 -6.59
CA TYR A 61 4.89 4.08 -5.53
C TYR A 61 3.65 4.96 -5.63
N MET A 62 2.94 5.16 -4.52
CA MET A 62 1.84 6.12 -4.40
C MET A 62 1.95 6.86 -3.07
N LYS A 63 1.68 8.17 -3.09
CA LYS A 63 1.54 8.98 -1.89
C LYS A 63 0.23 9.77 -1.92
N LEU A 64 -0.51 9.74 -0.82
CA LEU A 64 -1.77 10.46 -0.64
C LEU A 64 -1.50 11.75 0.15
N ASP A 65 -0.82 12.71 -0.47
CA ASP A 65 -0.48 13.97 0.19
C ASP A 65 -1.74 14.72 0.66
N GLY A 66 -1.69 15.23 1.89
CA GLY A 66 -2.79 15.96 2.50
C GLY A 66 -3.98 15.09 2.92
N GLN A 67 -3.86 13.76 2.81
CA GLN A 67 -4.83 12.82 3.37
C GLN A 67 -4.31 12.22 4.66
N PHE A 68 -5.26 11.73 5.47
CA PHE A 68 -5.00 11.13 6.77
C PHE A 68 -5.82 9.85 6.93
N CYS A 69 -5.20 8.83 7.52
CA CYS A 69 -5.86 7.61 7.99
C CYS A 69 -5.75 7.49 9.50
N ASP A 70 -6.89 7.32 10.18
CA ASP A 70 -6.96 6.79 11.54
C ASP A 70 -6.84 5.25 11.53
N ALA A 71 -6.97 4.61 12.69
CA ALA A 71 -6.83 3.16 12.80
C ALA A 71 -7.83 2.38 11.91
N GLU A 72 -9.05 2.89 11.74
CA GLU A 72 -10.05 2.28 10.86
C GLU A 72 -9.69 2.48 9.39
N GLY A 73 -9.28 3.69 8.98
CA GLY A 73 -8.81 3.98 7.63
C GLY A 73 -7.57 3.17 7.24
N ILE A 74 -6.63 2.98 8.17
CA ILE A 74 -5.47 2.10 7.96
C ILE A 74 -5.93 0.67 7.67
N SER A 75 -6.82 0.13 8.51
CA SER A 75 -7.34 -1.23 8.37
C SER A 75 -8.11 -1.41 7.07
N TYR A 76 -8.97 -0.45 6.72
CA TYR A 76 -9.75 -0.46 5.49
C TYR A 76 -8.86 -0.43 4.23
N LEU A 77 -7.84 0.43 4.22
CA LEU A 77 -6.87 0.51 3.13
C LEU A 77 -6.11 -0.82 2.94
N MET A 78 -5.69 -1.47 4.04
CA MET A 78 -5.05 -2.79 3.97
C MET A 78 -5.96 -3.84 3.35
N VAL A 79 -7.23 -3.90 3.75
CA VAL A 79 -8.19 -4.86 3.19
C VAL A 79 -8.36 -4.64 1.70
N LEU A 80 -8.59 -3.40 1.25
CA LEU A 80 -8.72 -3.09 -0.19
C LEU A 80 -7.50 -3.51 -1.00
N LEU A 81 -6.31 -3.33 -0.42
CA LEU A 81 -5.06 -3.71 -1.05
C LEU A 81 -4.92 -5.23 -1.16
N LEU A 82 -5.26 -5.98 -0.10
CA LEU A 82 -5.26 -7.44 -0.13
C LEU A 82 -6.31 -7.99 -1.12
N ASP A 83 -7.51 -7.42 -1.13
CA ASP A 83 -8.59 -7.80 -2.05
C ASP A 83 -8.24 -7.54 -3.53
N ALA A 84 -7.47 -6.51 -3.82
CA ALA A 84 -6.98 -6.26 -5.18
C ALA A 84 -5.93 -7.30 -5.61
N LEU A 85 -5.04 -7.69 -4.70
CA LEU A 85 -3.97 -8.65 -4.97
C LEU A 85 -4.49 -10.09 -5.07
N GLU A 86 -5.53 -10.44 -4.31
CA GLU A 86 -6.11 -11.79 -4.36
C GLU A 86 -6.62 -12.14 -5.76
N LEU A 87 -7.23 -11.18 -6.47
CA LEU A 87 -7.78 -11.37 -7.82
C LEU A 87 -6.71 -11.68 -8.90
N GLU A 88 -5.45 -11.30 -8.68
CA GLU A 88 -4.39 -11.44 -9.69
C GLU A 88 -3.85 -12.88 -9.83
N GLY A 89 -4.16 -13.75 -8.86
CA GLY A 89 -3.74 -15.14 -8.82
C GLY A 89 -3.34 -15.60 -7.43
N VAL A 90 -4.12 -15.22 -6.42
CA VAL A 90 -4.00 -15.67 -5.03
C VAL A 90 -2.64 -15.33 -4.42
N TRP A 91 -2.28 -14.04 -4.44
CA TRP A 91 -1.21 -13.54 -3.57
C TRP A 91 -1.59 -13.83 -2.12
N LYS A 92 -0.83 -14.68 -1.44
CA LYS A 92 -1.10 -15.07 -0.05
C LYS A 92 -0.27 -14.21 0.89
N LEU A 93 -0.91 -13.61 1.87
CA LEU A 93 -0.21 -12.94 2.97
C LEU A 93 0.52 -13.99 3.81
N VAL A 94 1.84 -13.87 3.89
CA VAL A 94 2.71 -14.77 4.65
C VAL A 94 3.05 -14.18 6.01
N SER A 95 3.32 -12.87 6.05
CA SER A 95 3.69 -12.16 7.28
C SER A 95 3.29 -10.69 7.19
N SER A 96 3.03 -10.10 8.34
CA SER A 96 2.77 -8.67 8.51
C SER A 96 3.52 -8.17 9.74
N THR A 97 4.18 -7.03 9.61
CA THR A 97 4.88 -6.37 10.72
C THR A 97 4.44 -4.92 10.80
N ALA A 98 4.11 -4.45 12.00
CA ALA A 98 3.79 -3.06 12.27
C ALA A 98 4.89 -2.44 13.14
N LEU A 99 5.36 -1.26 12.76
CA LEU A 99 6.40 -0.51 13.44
C LEU A 99 5.87 0.89 13.72
N ARG A 100 6.03 1.37 14.96
CA ARG A 100 5.72 2.74 15.33
C ARG A 100 7.01 3.46 15.69
N SER A 101 7.27 4.56 15.00
CA SER A 101 8.45 5.39 15.25
C SER A 101 8.02 6.78 15.70
N PRO A 102 8.57 7.33 16.79
CA PRO A 102 8.24 8.68 17.23
C PRO A 102 8.74 9.73 16.22
N VAL A 103 7.95 10.78 15.99
CA VAL A 103 8.30 11.89 15.08
C VAL A 103 9.22 12.90 15.81
N GLY A 104 10.34 12.40 16.32
CA GLY A 104 11.32 13.16 17.09
C GLY A 104 11.30 12.87 18.60
N PRO A 105 12.32 13.33 19.34
CA PRO A 105 12.60 12.90 20.71
C PRO A 105 11.54 13.32 21.75
N TYR A 106 10.65 14.25 21.41
CA TYR A 106 9.64 14.81 22.34
C TYR A 106 8.21 14.83 21.76
N SER A 107 7.98 14.26 20.58
CA SER A 107 6.65 14.25 19.97
C SER A 107 5.81 13.10 20.53
N LYS A 108 4.53 13.36 20.79
CA LYS A 108 3.51 12.31 20.99
C LYS A 108 3.06 11.70 19.67
N ASP A 109 3.41 12.33 18.55
CA ASP A 109 3.11 11.85 17.22
C ASP A 109 4.08 10.72 16.87
N TYR A 110 3.53 9.71 16.20
CA TYR A 110 4.28 8.58 15.68
C TYR A 110 3.94 8.40 14.21
N THR A 111 4.92 7.97 13.43
CA THR A 111 4.70 7.35 12.14
C THR A 111 4.46 5.88 12.36
N GLU A 112 3.38 5.35 11.79
CA GLU A 112 3.05 3.94 11.81
C GLU A 112 3.34 3.34 10.42
N THR A 113 4.23 2.36 10.38
CA THR A 113 4.64 1.68 9.17
C THR A 113 4.25 0.21 9.25
N HIS A 114 3.58 -0.28 8.22
CA HIS A 114 3.23 -1.68 8.07
C HIS A 114 3.98 -2.28 6.88
N VAL A 115 4.55 -3.46 7.08
CA VAL A 115 5.24 -4.23 6.05
C VAL A 115 4.50 -5.54 5.87
N LEU A 116 3.93 -5.74 4.68
CA LEU A 116 3.24 -6.97 4.30
C LEU A 116 4.15 -7.78 3.36
N PHE A 117 4.34 -9.05 3.70
CA PHE A 117 5.06 -10.01 2.87
C PHE A 117 4.05 -10.97 2.28
N LEU A 118 3.98 -11.02 0.96
CA LEU A 118 3.12 -11.93 0.22
C LEU A 118 3.94 -12.84 -0.68
N ASN A 119 3.39 -14.03 -0.95
CA ASN A 119 3.94 -14.92 -1.95
C ASN A 119 2.84 -15.43 -2.90
N LYS A 120 3.30 -15.87 -4.06
CA LYS A 120 2.45 -16.50 -5.06
C LYS A 120 3.19 -17.68 -5.67
N LEU A 121 2.50 -18.82 -5.75
CA LEU A 121 2.98 -19.96 -6.52
C LEU A 121 2.75 -19.65 -8.00
N VAL A 122 3.80 -19.81 -8.80
CA VAL A 122 3.75 -19.71 -10.24
C VAL A 122 4.00 -21.10 -10.78
N ASP A 123 2.98 -21.70 -11.38
CA ASP A 123 3.15 -22.97 -12.08
C ASP A 123 3.98 -22.72 -13.34
N ASP A 124 5.03 -23.52 -13.51
CA ASP A 124 5.88 -23.46 -14.70
C ASP A 124 5.11 -24.12 -15.85
N ILE A 125 4.41 -23.31 -16.66
CA ILE A 125 3.82 -23.73 -17.94
C ILE A 125 4.74 -23.27 -19.07
#